data_AF-A0A0D6L9H5-F1
#
_entry.id   AF-A0A0D6L9H5-F1
#
_cell.length_a   1.000
_cell.length_b   1.000
_cell.length_c   1.000
_cell.angle_alpha   90.00
_cell.angle_beta   90.00
_cell.angle_gamma   90.00
#
_symmetry.space_group_name_H-M   'P 1'
#
loop_
_entity.id
_entity.type
_entity.pdbx_description
1 polymer ?
#
loop_
_entity_poly.entity_id
_entity_poly.type
_entity_poly.pdbx_seq_one_letter_code
_entity_poly.pdbx_strand_id
1 'polypeptide(L)'
;MVERLASQYSPQLHDAFYAYAKSLNTTLSKDANALGNGTALMENIRMEFEGASGTVIIGENGTRSPTFYINGLSENKEAIVMASIFVNGTNTTFNPRYKNEKEIWFTRNGVRPPAVPKCGFEGKQCPPDFITTYLLWVIIAGVILLICILGCIAGFIVAVL
;
A
#
# COMPACT_ATOMS: atom_id res chain seq x y z
N MET A 1 20.62 14.21 -6.60
CA MET A 1 20.92 14.03 -8.04
C MET A 1 19.71 13.38 -8.67
N VAL A 2 18.86 14.17 -9.36
CA VAL A 2 17.74 13.64 -10.13
C VAL A 2 18.34 13.00 -11.37
N GLU A 3 18.52 11.68 -11.36
CA GLU A 3 18.83 10.96 -12.58
C GLU A 3 17.69 11.24 -13.56
N ARG A 4 18.04 11.85 -14.70
CA ARG A 4 17.15 11.93 -15.85
C ARG A 4 16.77 10.49 -16.18
N LEU A 5 15.55 10.09 -15.85
CA LEU A 5 15.10 8.73 -16.06
C LEU A 5 15.18 8.45 -17.56
N ALA A 6 16.21 7.73 -17.99
CA ALA A 6 16.08 6.85 -19.13
C ALA A 6 14.80 6.01 -18.91
N SER A 7 14.14 5.61 -20.01
CA SER A 7 12.88 4.85 -19.93
C SER A 7 12.99 3.74 -18.90
N GLN A 8 12.04 3.73 -17.94
CA GLN A 8 12.05 2.79 -16.82
C GLN A 8 12.08 1.34 -17.27
N TYR A 9 11.68 1.06 -18.52
CA TYR A 9 11.60 -0.27 -19.13
C TYR A 9 12.78 -0.62 -20.05
N SER A 10 13.61 0.37 -20.42
CA SER A 10 14.73 0.13 -21.35
C SER A 10 15.77 -0.85 -20.79
N PRO A 11 16.23 -0.73 -19.52
CA PRO A 11 17.13 -1.71 -18.92
C PRO A 11 16.53 -3.13 -18.86
N GLN A 12 15.22 -3.26 -18.69
CA GLN A 12 14.51 -4.54 -18.58
C GLN A 12 14.42 -5.22 -19.94
N LEU A 13 14.18 -4.45 -21.01
CA LEU A 13 14.23 -4.99 -22.37
C LEU A 13 15.65 -5.45 -22.73
N HIS A 14 16.67 -4.66 -22.37
CA HIS A 14 18.07 -5.05 -22.51
C HIS A 14 18.34 -6.38 -21.80
N ASP A 15 17.91 -6.50 -20.54
CA ASP A 15 18.18 -7.69 -19.73
C ASP A 15 17.42 -8.92 -20.23
N ALA A 16 16.20 -8.73 -20.74
CA ALA A 16 15.43 -9.81 -21.37
C ALA A 16 16.15 -10.35 -22.62
N PHE A 17 16.64 -9.45 -23.49
CA PHE A 17 17.41 -9.85 -24.67
C PHE A 17 18.74 -10.51 -24.28
N TYR A 18 19.40 -10.00 -23.23
CA TYR A 18 20.65 -10.56 -22.76
C TYR A 18 20.47 -11.96 -22.15
N ALA A 19 19.40 -12.19 -21.40
CA ALA A 19 19.01 -13.52 -20.92
C ALA A 19 18.79 -14.49 -22.09
N TYR A 20 18.04 -14.06 -23.12
CA TYR A 20 17.82 -14.84 -24.34
C TYR A 20 19.13 -15.17 -25.05
N ALA A 21 20.02 -14.20 -25.24
CA ALA A 21 21.29 -14.40 -25.93
C ALA A 21 22.20 -15.38 -25.17
N LYS A 22 22.25 -15.29 -23.84
CA LYS A 22 23.01 -16.23 -23.03
C LYS A 22 22.41 -17.63 -23.02
N SER A 23 21.10 -17.77 -22.85
CA SER A 23 20.46 -19.09 -22.89
C SER A 23 20.63 -19.75 -24.24
N LEU A 24 20.47 -18.99 -25.34
CA LEU A 24 20.73 -19.47 -26.69
C LEU A 24 22.18 -19.92 -26.88
N ASN A 25 23.16 -19.15 -26.39
CA ASN A 25 24.56 -19.55 -26.45
C ASN A 25 24.81 -20.88 -25.73
N THR A 26 24.24 -21.06 -24.53
CA THR A 26 24.32 -22.33 -23.80
C THR A 26 23.63 -23.46 -24.55
N THR A 27 22.46 -23.23 -25.15
CA THR A 27 21.75 -24.23 -25.96
C THR A 27 22.55 -24.66 -27.18
N LEU A 28 23.09 -23.71 -27.95
CA LEU A 28 23.89 -23.99 -29.14
C LEU A 28 25.24 -24.65 -28.83
N SER A 29 25.79 -24.42 -27.64
CA SER A 29 26.99 -25.14 -27.16
C SER A 29 26.74 -26.63 -26.91
N LYS A 30 25.48 -27.00 -26.66
CA LYS A 30 25.05 -28.40 -26.45
C LYS A 30 24.59 -29.06 -27.76
N ASP A 31 23.87 -28.33 -28.59
CA ASP A 31 23.40 -28.78 -29.90
C ASP A 31 23.35 -27.61 -30.89
N ALA A 32 24.25 -27.61 -31.88
CA ALA A 32 24.35 -26.57 -32.89
C ALA A 32 23.10 -26.44 -33.77
N ASN A 33 22.25 -27.47 -33.85
CA ASN A 33 21.02 -27.47 -34.64
C ASN A 33 19.79 -27.03 -33.84
N ALA A 34 19.93 -26.74 -32.54
CA ALA A 34 18.83 -26.42 -31.63
C ALA A 34 18.34 -24.96 -31.72
N LEU A 35 18.74 -24.17 -32.73
CA LEU A 35 18.36 -22.76 -32.88
C LEU A 35 16.83 -22.53 -32.84
N GLY A 36 16.06 -23.46 -33.43
CA GLY A 36 14.59 -23.41 -33.43
C GLY A 36 13.92 -24.14 -32.26
N ASN A 37 14.69 -24.77 -31.37
CA ASN A 37 14.16 -25.57 -30.27
C ASN A 37 13.92 -24.71 -29.03
N GLY A 38 12.72 -24.13 -28.95
CA GLY A 38 12.31 -23.30 -27.81
C GLY A 38 12.35 -24.02 -26.46
N THR A 39 12.04 -25.31 -26.42
CA THR A 39 12.10 -26.10 -25.18
C THR A 39 13.53 -26.21 -24.66
N ALA A 40 14.48 -26.57 -25.54
CA ALA A 40 15.89 -26.63 -25.19
C ALA A 40 16.46 -25.25 -24.79
N LEU A 41 15.94 -24.16 -25.34
CA LEU A 41 16.28 -22.81 -24.88
C LEU A 41 15.77 -22.54 -23.46
N MET A 42 14.50 -22.86 -23.20
CA MET A 42 13.88 -22.65 -21.88
C MET A 42 14.52 -23.50 -20.79
N GLU A 43 14.98 -24.71 -21.10
CA GLU A 43 15.77 -25.53 -20.16
C GLU A 43 17.08 -24.86 -19.72
N ASN A 44 17.61 -23.94 -20.52
CA ASN A 44 18.85 -23.20 -20.24
C ASN A 44 18.61 -21.73 -19.84
N ILE A 45 17.36 -21.31 -19.61
CA ILE A 45 17.02 -19.92 -19.27
C ILE A 45 17.27 -19.59 -17.79
N ARG A 46 17.32 -20.59 -16.92
CA ARG A 46 17.53 -20.39 -15.48
C ARG A 46 18.97 -19.94 -15.25
N MET A 47 19.11 -18.73 -14.74
CA MET A 47 20.42 -18.11 -14.59
C MET A 47 20.40 -16.89 -13.67
N GLU A 48 21.60 -16.49 -13.26
CA GLU A 48 21.86 -15.22 -12.59
C GLU A 48 22.94 -14.45 -13.37
N PHE A 49 22.74 -13.16 -13.59
CA PHE A 49 23.70 -12.32 -14.29
C PHE A 49 23.56 -10.83 -13.93
N GLU A 50 24.63 -10.08 -14.16
CA GLU A 50 24.59 -8.61 -14.12
C GLU A 50 24.05 -8.05 -15.44
N GLY A 51 22.93 -7.36 -15.36
CA GLY A 51 22.26 -6.67 -16.46
C GLY A 51 22.35 -5.15 -16.32
N ALA A 52 21.73 -4.43 -17.26
CA ALA A 52 21.58 -2.98 -17.22
C ALA A 52 20.69 -2.51 -16.04
N SER A 53 19.81 -3.38 -15.52
CA SER A 53 19.04 -3.09 -14.30
C SER A 53 19.67 -3.62 -13.01
N GLY A 54 20.94 -4.02 -13.05
CA GLY A 54 21.68 -4.66 -11.95
C GLY A 54 21.56 -6.19 -11.97
N THR A 55 21.69 -6.83 -10.81
CA THR A 55 21.60 -8.29 -10.69
C THR A 55 20.22 -8.81 -11.12
N VAL A 56 20.21 -9.72 -12.09
CA VAL A 56 19.02 -10.35 -12.65
C VAL A 56 19.06 -11.84 -12.33
N ILE A 57 18.00 -12.33 -11.69
CA ILE A 57 17.81 -13.75 -11.42
C ILE A 57 16.58 -14.22 -12.18
N ILE A 58 16.76 -15.20 -13.08
CA ILE A 58 15.69 -15.86 -13.81
C ILE A 58 15.49 -17.25 -13.22
N GLY A 59 14.27 -17.51 -12.75
CA GLY A 59 13.86 -18.80 -12.19
C GLY A 59 13.66 -19.88 -13.25
N GLU A 60 13.39 -21.10 -12.78
CA GLU A 60 13.21 -22.29 -13.64
C GLU A 60 12.10 -22.13 -14.69
N ASN A 61 11.03 -21.40 -14.36
CA ASN A 61 9.91 -21.16 -15.27
C ASN A 61 10.16 -20.00 -16.26
N GLY A 62 11.39 -19.49 -16.36
CA GLY A 62 11.72 -18.30 -17.16
C GLY A 62 11.17 -17.00 -16.59
N THR A 63 10.70 -17.00 -15.34
CA THR A 63 10.22 -15.80 -14.66
C THR A 63 11.36 -15.11 -13.93
N ARG A 64 11.44 -13.79 -14.05
CA ARG A 64 12.41 -13.00 -13.30
C ARG A 64 11.98 -12.89 -11.84
N SER A 65 12.91 -13.05 -10.90
CA SER A 65 12.75 -12.69 -9.49
C SER A 65 12.85 -11.16 -9.34
N PRO A 66 11.74 -10.43 -9.11
CA PRO A 66 11.75 -8.98 -9.13
C PRO A 66 12.22 -8.38 -7.79
N THR A 67 12.78 -7.18 -7.88
CA THR A 67 12.92 -6.29 -6.72
C THR A 67 11.99 -5.09 -6.95
N PHE A 68 11.01 -4.93 -6.06
CA PHE A 68 10.17 -3.74 -6.03
C PHE A 68 10.80 -2.67 -5.16
N TYR A 69 10.71 -1.41 -5.58
CA TYR A 69 11.19 -0.27 -4.83
C TYR A 69 10.01 0.60 -4.40
N ILE A 70 9.92 0.86 -3.09
CA ILE A 70 8.97 1.82 -2.54
C ILE A 70 9.66 3.17 -2.54
N ASN A 71 9.27 4.01 -3.48
CA ASN A 71 9.76 5.37 -3.60
C ASN A 71 8.87 6.33 -2.81
N GLY A 72 9.48 7.39 -2.28
CA GLY A 72 8.76 8.47 -1.64
C GLY A 72 9.56 9.75 -1.67
N LEU A 73 9.04 10.77 -0.99
CA LEU A 73 9.72 12.06 -0.83
C LEU A 73 10.28 12.16 0.58
N SER A 74 11.50 12.68 0.70
CA SER A 74 12.07 13.11 1.98
C SER A 74 11.47 14.44 2.43
N GLU A 75 11.74 14.83 3.68
CA GLU A 75 11.39 16.15 4.21
C GLU A 75 11.96 17.30 3.36
N ASN A 76 13.12 17.08 2.74
CA ASN A 76 13.78 18.01 1.83
C ASN A 76 13.21 18.00 0.41
N LYS A 77 12.09 17.29 0.17
CA LYS A 77 11.43 17.12 -1.13
C LYS A 77 12.28 16.37 -2.17
N GLU A 78 13.22 15.57 -1.70
CA GLU A 78 14.04 14.73 -2.57
C GLU A 78 13.37 13.38 -2.79
N ALA A 79 13.41 12.88 -4.01
CA ALA A 79 12.97 11.52 -4.30
C ALA A 79 13.97 10.52 -3.69
N ILE A 80 13.48 9.64 -2.82
CA ILE A 80 14.27 8.63 -2.13
C ILE A 80 13.61 7.25 -2.23
N VAL A 81 14.43 6.20 -2.19
CA VAL A 81 13.96 4.82 -2.03
C VAL A 81 13.79 4.55 -0.54
N MET A 82 12.55 4.44 -0.08
CA MET A 82 12.22 4.20 1.33
C MET A 82 12.38 2.74 1.73
N ALA A 83 12.09 1.80 0.81
CA ALA A 83 12.26 0.37 1.05
C ALA A 83 12.41 -0.38 -0.27
N SER A 84 12.91 -1.61 -0.19
CA SER A 84 12.91 -2.56 -1.31
C SER A 84 12.30 -3.89 -0.89
N ILE A 85 11.60 -4.54 -1.82
CA ILE A 85 11.00 -5.86 -1.63
C ILE A 85 11.58 -6.79 -2.68
N PHE A 86 12.43 -7.71 -2.26
CA PHE A 86 12.92 -8.76 -3.14
C PHE A 86 11.97 -9.97 -3.08
N VAL A 87 11.59 -10.48 -4.24
CA VAL A 87 10.72 -11.65 -4.37
C VAL A 87 11.47 -12.76 -5.09
N ASN A 88 11.61 -13.91 -4.44
CA ASN A 88 12.23 -15.10 -5.01
C ASN A 88 11.27 -16.29 -4.86
N GLY A 89 10.58 -16.62 -5.95
CA GLY A 89 9.48 -17.59 -5.92
C GLY A 89 8.37 -17.13 -4.97
N THR A 90 8.09 -17.93 -3.93
CA THR A 90 7.10 -17.63 -2.89
C THR A 90 7.67 -16.83 -1.72
N ASN A 91 9.00 -16.72 -1.62
CA ASN A 91 9.66 -16.02 -0.53
C ASN A 91 9.79 -14.53 -0.84
N THR A 92 9.52 -13.69 0.15
CA THR A 92 9.63 -12.24 0.04
C THR A 92 10.52 -11.69 1.14
N THR A 93 11.41 -10.76 0.80
CA THR A 93 12.29 -10.10 1.75
C THR A 93 12.04 -8.60 1.69
N PHE A 94 11.50 -8.04 2.78
CA PHE A 94 11.31 -6.61 2.94
C PHE A 94 12.56 -6.00 3.58
N ASN A 95 13.17 -5.04 2.90
CA ASN A 95 14.35 -4.32 3.38
C ASN A 95 14.02 -2.82 3.52
N PRO A 96 13.70 -2.34 4.74
CA PRO A 96 13.47 -0.92 4.97
C PRO A 96 14.79 -0.15 4.88
N ARG A 97 14.76 1.02 4.21
CA ARG A 97 15.89 1.95 4.15
C ARG A 97 15.72 3.15 5.09
N TYR A 98 14.54 3.33 5.67
CA TYR A 98 14.27 4.30 6.73
C TYR A 98 14.65 3.72 8.09
N LYS A 99 15.12 4.57 9.03
CA LYS A 99 15.41 4.15 10.41
C LYS A 99 14.19 4.32 11.30
N ASN A 100 13.38 5.35 11.03
CA ASN A 100 12.19 5.67 11.78
C ASN A 100 11.01 5.98 10.85
N GLU A 101 9.81 5.51 11.19
CA GLU A 101 8.59 5.83 10.45
C GLU A 101 8.27 7.32 10.38
N LYS A 102 8.82 8.13 11.29
CA LYS A 102 8.73 9.59 11.22
C LYS A 102 9.27 10.14 9.89
N GLU A 103 10.25 9.47 9.29
CA GLU A 103 10.81 9.84 7.98
C GLU A 103 9.79 9.63 6.86
N ILE A 104 8.97 8.58 6.94
CA ILE A 104 7.89 8.30 5.96
C ILE A 104 6.72 9.27 6.17
N TRP A 105 6.33 9.46 7.43
CA TRP A 105 5.14 10.22 7.80
C TRP A 105 5.46 11.65 8.25
N PHE A 106 6.53 12.26 7.73
CA PHE A 106 6.98 13.60 8.14
C PHE A 106 5.87 14.66 7.93
N THR A 107 5.07 14.51 6.88
CA THR A 107 3.90 15.36 6.59
C THR A 107 2.75 15.21 7.59
N ARG A 108 2.82 14.23 8.50
CA ARG A 108 1.81 13.89 9.50
C ARG A 108 2.39 13.89 10.92
N ASN A 109 3.32 14.80 11.21
CA ASN A 109 4.03 14.87 12.50
C ASN A 109 4.69 13.53 12.89
N GLY A 110 5.09 12.75 11.89
CA GLY A 110 5.70 11.44 12.06
C GLY A 110 4.75 10.33 12.51
N VAL A 111 3.43 10.53 12.39
CA VAL A 111 2.42 9.55 12.80
C VAL A 111 1.85 8.84 11.58
N ARG A 112 1.97 7.50 11.57
CA ARG A 112 1.34 6.65 10.56
C ARG A 112 -0.19 6.85 10.59
N PRO A 113 -0.82 7.17 9.45
CA PRO A 113 -2.27 7.23 9.40
C PRO A 113 -2.86 5.83 9.61
N PRO A 114 -4.00 5.72 10.31
CA PRO A 114 -4.68 4.43 10.43
C PRO A 114 -5.14 3.96 9.05
N ALA A 115 -5.07 2.65 8.82
CA ALA A 115 -5.51 2.04 7.56
C ALA A 115 -7.02 2.25 7.30
N VAL A 116 -7.80 2.40 8.38
CA VAL A 116 -9.24 2.69 8.35
C VAL A 116 -9.48 4.03 9.07
N PRO A 117 -10.30 4.94 8.51
CA PRO A 117 -10.66 6.18 9.20
C PRO A 117 -11.35 5.91 10.55
N LYS A 118 -11.24 6.87 11.50
CA LYS A 118 -11.80 6.72 12.86
C LYS A 118 -13.30 6.42 12.89
N CYS A 119 -14.07 6.94 11.94
CA CYS A 119 -15.51 6.71 11.83
C CYS A 119 -15.86 5.71 10.70
N GLY A 120 -14.91 4.88 10.27
CA GLY A 120 -15.06 4.02 9.10
C GLY A 120 -15.01 4.79 7.78
N PHE A 121 -14.95 4.06 6.67
CA PHE A 121 -14.94 4.66 5.34
C PHE A 121 -16.24 5.42 4.99
N GLU A 122 -17.37 5.01 5.57
CA GLU A 122 -18.67 5.68 5.40
C GLU A 122 -18.94 6.81 6.41
N GLY A 123 -18.07 7.00 7.41
CA GLY A 123 -18.29 7.97 8.48
C GLY A 123 -19.35 7.58 9.51
N LYS A 124 -19.97 6.40 9.41
CA LYS A 124 -21.08 5.95 10.26
C LYS A 124 -20.69 5.07 11.45
N GLN A 125 -19.43 4.68 11.57
CA GLN A 125 -18.97 3.78 12.64
C GLN A 125 -18.63 4.51 13.94
N CYS A 126 -18.73 5.84 13.95
CA CYS A 126 -18.64 6.60 15.19
C CYS A 126 -19.94 6.43 16.00
N PRO A 127 -19.84 6.31 17.34
CA PRO A 127 -21.02 6.21 18.18
C PRO A 127 -21.94 7.41 17.90
N PRO A 128 -23.25 7.18 17.71
CA PRO A 128 -24.17 8.28 17.45
C PRO A 128 -24.23 9.17 18.69
N ASP A 129 -24.39 10.47 18.49
CA ASP A 129 -24.52 11.42 19.60
C ASP A 129 -25.81 11.10 20.39
N PHE A 130 -25.74 11.21 21.72
CA PHE A 130 -26.87 10.92 22.62
C PHE A 130 -28.11 11.73 22.21
N ILE A 131 -27.94 13.01 21.85
CA ILE A 131 -29.07 13.87 21.47
C ILE A 131 -29.68 13.40 20.16
N THR A 132 -28.87 12.97 19.18
CA THR A 132 -29.41 12.46 17.90
C THR A 132 -30.17 11.15 18.05
N THR A 133 -29.77 10.29 18.99
CA THR A 133 -30.40 8.98 19.23
C THR A 133 -31.62 9.07 20.13
N TYR A 134 -31.59 9.95 21.14
CA TYR A 134 -32.63 10.07 22.17
C TYR A 134 -33.47 11.35 22.06
N LEU A 135 -33.34 12.14 20.97
CA LEU A 135 -34.06 13.39 20.76
C LEU A 135 -35.56 13.28 21.10
N LEU A 136 -36.20 12.23 20.60
CA LEU A 136 -37.63 11.96 20.81
C LEU A 136 -37.96 11.77 22.29
N TRP A 137 -37.14 11.00 23.02
CA TRP A 137 -37.30 10.78 24.45
C TRP A 137 -37.04 12.03 25.27
N VAL A 138 -36.05 12.84 24.88
CA VAL A 138 -35.76 14.15 25.50
C VAL A 138 -36.94 15.11 25.32
N ILE A 139 -37.55 15.15 24.13
CA ILE A 139 -38.74 15.98 23.87
C ILE A 139 -39.92 15.51 24.73
N ILE A 140 -40.20 14.20 24.80
CA ILE A 140 -41.28 13.65 25.62
C ILE A 140 -41.09 14.01 27.09
N ALA A 141 -39.89 13.81 27.63
CA ALA A 141 -39.57 14.17 29.02
C ALA A 141 -39.77 15.66 29.29
N GLY A 142 -39.36 16.53 28.35
CA GLY A 142 -39.55 17.98 28.45
C GLY A 142 -41.03 18.39 28.46
N VAL A 143 -41.86 17.78 27.61
CA VAL A 143 -43.31 18.06 27.56
C VAL A 143 -44.00 17.61 28.86
N ILE A 144 -43.68 16.41 29.37
CA ILE A 144 -44.25 15.92 30.63
C ILE A 144 -43.89 16.87 31.78
N LEU A 145 -42.62 17.29 31.86
CA LEU A 145 -42.14 18.21 32.88
C LEU A 145 -42.87 19.56 32.81
N LEU A 146 -43.12 20.07 31.61
CA LEU A 146 -43.87 21.32 31.40
C LEU A 146 -45.34 21.19 31.85
N ILE A 147 -46.00 20.07 31.55
CA ILE A 147 -47.38 19.80 32.02
C ILE A 147 -47.43 19.72 33.54
N CYS A 148 -46.46 19.03 34.18
CA CYS A 148 -46.38 18.95 35.63
C CYS A 148 -46.23 20.35 36.27
N ILE A 149 -45.35 21.19 35.72
CA ILE A 149 -45.15 22.57 36.20
C ILE A 149 -46.45 23.38 36.08
N LEU A 150 -47.11 23.33 34.91
CA LEU A 150 -48.37 24.03 34.70
C LEU A 150 -49.48 23.54 35.65
N GLY A 151 -49.54 22.23 35.90
CA GLY A 151 -50.46 21.63 36.87
C GLY A 151 -50.21 22.12 38.29
N CYS A 152 -48.94 22.18 38.72
CA CYS A 152 -48.57 22.73 40.04
C CYS A 152 -48.95 24.21 40.17
N ILE A 153 -48.70 25.02 39.13
CA ILE A 153 -49.06 26.44 39.11
C ILE A 153 -50.59 26.62 39.21
N ALA A 154 -51.35 25.88 38.40
CA ALA A 154 -52.81 25.94 38.43
C ALA A 154 -53.37 25.52 39.79
N GLY A 155 -52.83 24.44 40.39
CA GLY A 155 -53.22 24.00 41.72
C GLY A 155 -52.92 25.04 42.80
N PHE A 156 -51.77 25.71 42.73
CA PHE A 156 -51.43 26.80 43.65
C PHE A 156 -52.39 27.99 43.51
N ILE A 157 -52.73 28.38 42.28
CA ILE A 157 -53.69 29.48 42.04
C ILE A 157 -55.06 29.16 42.64
N VAL A 158 -55.58 27.95 42.44
CA VAL A 158 -56.88 27.52 42.98
C VAL A 158 -56.88 27.43 44.50
N ALA A 159 -55.74 27.14 45.14
CA ALA A 159 -55.65 27.02 46.59
C ALA A 159 -55.54 28.39 47.31
N VAL A 160 -55.11 29.44 46.61
CA VAL A 160 -54.89 30.79 47.18
C VAL A 160 -56.07 31.73 46.92
N LEU A 161 -56.86 31.48 45.88
CA LEU A 161 -58.16 32.13 45.62
C LEU A 161 -59.28 31.51 46.46
#